data_AF-A0A432STW7-F1
#
_entry.id   AF-A0A432STW7-F1
#
_cell.length_a   1.000
_cell.length_b   1.000
_cell.length_c   1.000
_cell.angle_alpha   90.00
_cell.angle_beta   90.00
_cell.angle_gamma   90.00
#
_symmetry.space_group_name_H-M   'P 1'
#
loop_
_entity.id
_entity.type
_entity.pdbx_description
1 polymer ?
#
loop_
_entity_poly.entity_id
_entity_poly.type
_entity_poly.pdbx_seq_one_letter_code
_entity_poly.pdbx_strand_id
1 'polypeptide(L)'
;MKLLKWKDAYSMGEEKIDEQHKGLFNLSNEIYFFVEAGVDDSTIFRELFISLNDYTVEHFIYEEMYMQSKGYPALEEHIEQHIQFSRTLKKIALGINQDSYIKDIGNFVTTWLLKHVLDEDMKYKKFVESSR
;
A
#
# COMPACT_ATOMS: atom_id res chain seq x y z
N MET A 1 -1.75 -9.96 -11.65
CA MET A 1 -1.23 -8.57 -11.59
C MET A 1 -0.04 -8.43 -12.55
N LYS A 2 0.47 -7.22 -12.82
CA LYS A 2 1.76 -7.00 -13.52
C LYS A 2 2.78 -6.44 -12.55
N LEU A 3 4.06 -6.70 -12.82
CA LEU A 3 5.18 -6.19 -12.04
C LEU A 3 5.20 -4.66 -12.02
N LEU A 4 5.35 -4.10 -10.82
CA LEU A 4 5.26 -2.68 -10.55
C LEU A 4 6.62 -2.03 -10.71
N LYS A 5 6.65 -0.98 -11.53
CA LYS A 5 7.85 -0.19 -11.74
C LYS A 5 7.55 1.24 -11.35
N TRP A 6 8.37 1.77 -10.45
CA TRP A 6 8.36 3.19 -10.12
C TRP A 6 8.55 4.02 -11.41
N LYS A 7 7.84 5.14 -11.48
CA LYS A 7 7.97 6.14 -12.53
C LYS A 7 7.93 7.51 -11.88
N ASP A 8 8.69 8.46 -12.41
CA ASP A 8 8.73 9.83 -11.86
C ASP A 8 7.35 10.51 -11.88
N ALA A 9 6.44 10.09 -12.77
CA ALA A 9 5.06 10.55 -12.79
C ALA A 9 4.29 10.27 -11.47
N TYR A 10 4.71 9.27 -10.70
CA TYR A 10 4.11 8.88 -9.41
C TYR A 10 4.72 9.63 -8.22
N SER A 11 5.74 10.46 -8.45
CA SER A 11 6.33 11.27 -7.38
C SER A 11 5.30 12.24 -6.82
N MET A 12 5.21 12.31 -5.50
CA MET A 12 4.36 13.23 -4.76
C MET A 12 5.05 14.58 -4.51
N GLY A 13 6.32 14.70 -4.93
CA GLY A 13 7.13 15.88 -4.66
C GLY A 13 7.52 16.03 -3.18
N GLU A 14 7.33 14.97 -2.38
CA GLU A 14 7.79 14.84 -1.00
C GLU A 14 8.63 13.57 -0.88
N GLU A 15 9.92 13.74 -0.60
CA GLU A 15 10.93 12.67 -0.70
C GLU A 15 10.58 11.45 0.13
N LYS A 16 10.14 11.65 1.38
CA LYS A 16 9.79 10.55 2.27
C LYS A 16 8.56 9.76 1.81
N ILE A 17 7.55 10.41 1.22
CA ILE A 17 6.40 9.71 0.64
C ILE A 17 6.82 8.91 -0.58
N ASP A 18 7.67 9.49 -1.44
CA ASP A 18 8.18 8.79 -2.63
C ASP A 18 9.00 7.54 -2.27
N GLU A 19 9.81 7.62 -1.21
CA GLU A 19 10.53 6.48 -0.66
C GLU A 19 9.57 5.40 -0.14
N GLN A 20 8.53 5.80 0.59
CA GLN A 20 7.49 4.88 1.08
C GLN A 20 6.73 4.22 -0.08
N HIS A 21 6.33 4.95 -1.11
CA HIS A 21 5.67 4.34 -2.28
C HIS A 21 6.58 3.34 -3.00
N LYS A 22 7.87 3.65 -3.15
CA LYS A 22 8.84 2.69 -3.72
C LYS A 22 8.96 1.44 -2.86
N GLY A 23 8.99 1.58 -1.54
CA GLY A 23 8.99 0.45 -0.60
C GLY A 23 7.74 -0.43 -0.76
N LEU A 24 6.55 0.17 -0.82
CA LEU A 24 5.29 -0.54 -1.06
C LEU A 24 5.29 -1.28 -2.39
N PHE A 25 5.85 -0.68 -3.45
CA PHE A 25 5.96 -1.33 -4.77
C PHE A 25 6.90 -2.54 -4.71
N ASN A 26 8.03 -2.42 -4.00
CA ASN A 26 8.99 -3.50 -3.85
C ASN A 26 8.37 -4.68 -3.08
N LEU A 27 7.76 -4.45 -1.92
CA LEU A 27 7.08 -5.49 -1.13
C LEU A 27 5.92 -6.13 -1.91
N SER A 28 5.17 -5.34 -2.67
CA SER A 28 4.11 -5.84 -3.54
C SER A 28 4.65 -6.73 -4.66
N ASN A 29 5.81 -6.39 -5.23
CA ASN A 29 6.48 -7.21 -6.22
C ASN A 29 7.03 -8.52 -5.63
N GLU A 30 7.56 -8.49 -4.41
CA GLU A 30 8.03 -9.69 -3.70
C GLU A 30 6.89 -10.69 -3.47
N ILE A 31 5.74 -10.20 -2.99
CA ILE A 31 4.53 -11.02 -2.84
C ILE A 31 4.06 -11.56 -4.19
N TYR A 32 4.07 -10.73 -5.24
CA TYR A 32 3.71 -11.17 -6.59
C TYR A 32 4.62 -12.30 -7.09
N PHE A 33 5.94 -12.18 -6.93
CA PHE A 33 6.87 -13.21 -7.33
C PHE A 33 6.70 -14.50 -6.54
N PHE A 34 6.50 -14.40 -5.23
CA PHE A 34 6.23 -15.54 -4.37
C PHE A 34 5.02 -16.34 -4.87
N VAL A 35 3.92 -15.63 -5.15
CA VAL A 35 2.67 -16.21 -5.65
C VAL A 35 2.82 -16.81 -7.05
N GLU A 36 3.47 -16.10 -7.98
CA GLU A 36 3.60 -16.54 -9.37
C GLU A 36 4.60 -17.67 -9.56
N ALA A 37 5.59 -17.79 -8.68
CA ALA A 37 6.49 -18.94 -8.64
C ALA A 37 5.80 -20.23 -8.19
N GLY A 38 4.54 -20.17 -7.74
CA GLY A 38 3.79 -21.32 -7.24
C GLY A 38 4.34 -21.85 -5.91
N VAL A 39 5.02 -20.99 -5.14
CA VAL A 39 5.53 -21.35 -3.81
C VAL A 39 4.34 -21.47 -2.86
N ASP A 40 4.16 -22.66 -2.30
CA ASP A 40 3.09 -22.96 -1.35
C ASP A 40 3.66 -23.08 0.07
N ASP A 41 4.21 -21.97 0.56
CA ASP A 41 4.74 -21.84 1.91
C ASP A 41 4.01 -20.72 2.66
N SER A 42 2.99 -21.10 3.42
CA SER A 42 2.19 -20.17 4.21
C SER A 42 3.01 -19.39 5.26
N THR A 43 4.15 -19.93 5.70
CA THR A 43 5.01 -19.27 6.70
C THR A 43 5.72 -18.10 6.05
N ILE A 44 6.40 -18.35 4.93
CA ILE A 44 7.10 -17.29 4.19
C ILE A 44 6.10 -16.24 3.69
N PHE A 45 4.96 -16.67 3.16
CA PHE A 45 3.92 -15.73 2.73
C PHE A 45 3.44 -14.85 3.88
N ARG A 46 3.23 -15.43 5.08
CA ARG A 46 2.82 -14.69 6.27
C ARG A 46 3.85 -13.65 6.67
N GLU A 47 5.13 -13.96 6.61
CA GLU A 47 6.21 -13.01 6.91
C GLU A 47 6.19 -11.83 5.93
N LEU A 48 6.16 -12.10 4.62
CA LEU A 48 6.06 -11.06 3.58
C LEU A 48 4.80 -10.20 3.77
N PHE A 49 3.67 -10.83 4.08
CA PHE A 49 2.41 -10.14 4.32
C PHE A 49 2.47 -9.22 5.54
N ILE A 50 3.05 -9.69 6.66
CA ILE A 50 3.23 -8.87 7.86
C ILE A 50 4.14 -7.68 7.57
N SER A 51 5.25 -7.89 6.87
CA SER A 51 6.13 -6.79 6.45
C SER A 51 5.39 -5.75 5.59
N LEU A 52 4.58 -6.19 4.62
CA LEU A 52 3.76 -5.27 3.84
C LEU A 52 2.73 -4.53 4.68
N ASN A 53 2.04 -5.23 5.58
CA ASN A 53 1.04 -4.64 6.47
C ASN A 53 1.65 -3.54 7.35
N ASP A 54 2.76 -3.85 8.02
CA ASP A 54 3.38 -2.91 8.95
C ASP A 54 3.91 -1.68 8.21
N TYR A 55 4.52 -1.88 7.04
CA TYR A 55 5.01 -0.80 6.20
C TYR A 55 3.86 0.08 5.64
N THR A 56 2.73 -0.54 5.29
CA THR A 56 1.52 0.19 4.84
C THR A 56 0.96 1.08 5.95
N VAL A 57 0.88 0.57 7.18
CA VAL A 57 0.39 1.36 8.33
C VAL A 57 1.32 2.53 8.65
N GLU A 58 2.64 2.33 8.61
CA GLU A 58 3.60 3.41 8.81
C GLU A 58 3.46 4.50 7.72
N HIS A 59 3.31 4.08 6.47
CA HIS A 59 3.08 4.99 5.35
C HIS A 59 1.80 5.83 5.54
N PHE A 60 0.68 5.19 5.87
CA PHE A 60 -0.59 5.89 6.11
C PHE A 60 -0.48 6.95 7.20
N ILE A 61 0.16 6.62 8.34
CA ILE A 61 0.34 7.57 9.44
C ILE A 61 1.14 8.79 8.96
N TYR A 62 2.24 8.56 8.25
CA TYR A 62 3.07 9.65 7.76
C TYR A 62 2.35 10.52 6.73
N GLU A 63 1.63 9.89 5.80
CA GLU A 63 0.85 10.58 4.78
C GLU A 63 -0.29 11.43 5.38
N GLU A 64 -1.03 10.89 6.34
CA GLU A 64 -2.10 11.61 7.05
C GLU A 64 -1.55 12.86 7.77
N MET A 65 -0.41 12.72 8.46
CA MET A 65 0.27 13.84 9.09
C MET A 65 0.70 14.89 8.06
N TYR A 66 1.23 14.45 6.91
CA TYR A 66 1.62 15.34 5.83
C TYR A 66 0.40 16.09 5.25
N MET A 67 -0.68 15.37 4.89
CA MET A 67 -1.92 15.95 4.38
C MET A 67 -2.54 16.94 5.37
N GLN A 68 -2.55 16.62 6.66
CA GLN A 68 -2.99 17.53 7.71
C GLN A 68 -2.16 18.81 7.73
N SER A 69 -0.82 18.70 7.64
CA SER A 69 0.07 19.87 7.62
C SER A 69 -0.14 20.78 6.39
N LYS A 70 -0.67 20.23 5.29
CA LYS A 70 -1.01 20.98 4.07
C LYS A 70 -2.44 21.50 4.07
N GLY A 71 -3.27 21.14 5.05
CA GLY A 71 -4.69 21.51 5.10
C GLY A 71 -5.50 20.86 3.96
N TYR A 72 -5.19 19.60 3.61
CA TYR A 72 -5.92 18.89 2.56
C TYR A 72 -7.40 18.74 2.95
N PRO A 73 -8.34 19.24 2.13
CA PRO A 73 -9.75 19.34 2.52
C PRO A 73 -10.48 18.00 2.61
N ALA A 74 -9.98 16.95 1.94
CA ALA A 74 -10.59 15.62 1.94
C ALA A 74 -9.83 14.61 2.83
N LEU A 75 -9.14 15.12 3.87
CA LEU A 75 -8.34 14.32 4.79
C LEU A 75 -9.18 13.27 5.52
N GLU A 76 -10.39 13.64 5.98
CA GLU A 76 -11.25 12.72 6.73
C GLU A 76 -11.69 11.53 5.88
N GLU A 77 -12.06 11.77 4.61
CA GLU A 77 -12.40 10.69 3.67
C GLU A 77 -11.20 9.80 3.36
N HIS A 78 -9.99 10.37 3.28
CA HIS A 78 -8.76 9.61 3.04
C HIS A 78 -8.39 8.71 4.22
N ILE A 79 -8.48 9.24 5.44
CA ILE A 79 -8.26 8.47 6.70
C ILE A 79 -9.24 7.29 6.78
N GLU A 80 -10.51 7.49 6.43
CA GLU A 80 -11.49 6.39 6.49
C GLU A 80 -11.13 5.25 5.52
N GLN A 81 -10.59 5.56 4.34
CA GLN A 81 -10.08 4.54 3.41
C GLN A 81 -8.91 3.74 4.03
N HIS A 82 -7.96 4.43 4.66
CA HIS A 82 -6.84 3.80 5.36
C HIS A 82 -7.28 2.91 6.52
N ILE A 83 -8.25 3.36 7.32
CA ILE A 83 -8.81 2.59 8.44
C ILE A 83 -9.47 1.31 7.93
N GLN A 84 -10.28 1.41 6.86
CA GLN A 84 -10.96 0.25 6.27
C GLN A 84 -9.97 -0.77 5.72
N PHE A 85 -8.92 -0.30 5.05
CA PHE A 85 -7.89 -1.18 4.52
C PHE A 85 -7.06 -1.83 5.63
N SER A 86 -6.60 -1.06 6.61
CA SER A 86 -5.85 -1.56 7.77
C SER A 86 -6.63 -2.62 8.55
N ARG A 87 -7.95 -2.42 8.74
CA ARG A 87 -8.84 -3.44 9.33
C ARG A 87 -8.88 -4.72 8.49
N THR A 88 -8.89 -4.59 7.17
CA THR A 88 -8.89 -5.72 6.24
C THR A 88 -7.58 -6.49 6.30
N LEU A 89 -6.43 -5.79 6.24
CA LEU A 89 -5.11 -6.40 6.37
C LEU A 89 -4.95 -7.15 7.70
N LYS A 90 -5.40 -6.55 8.81
CA LYS A 90 -5.38 -7.21 10.12
C LYS A 90 -6.20 -8.51 10.15
N LYS A 91 -7.39 -8.52 9.54
CA LYS A 91 -8.22 -9.74 9.45
C LYS A 91 -7.53 -10.82 8.64
N ILE A 92 -6.92 -10.45 7.51
CA ILE A 92 -6.16 -11.37 6.67
C ILE A 92 -4.97 -11.93 7.44
N ALA A 93 -4.14 -11.09 8.09
CA ALA A 93 -2.96 -11.51 8.84
C ALA A 93 -3.26 -12.55 9.93
N LEU A 94 -4.43 -12.44 10.59
CA LEU A 94 -4.90 -13.40 11.59
C LEU A 94 -5.39 -14.72 11.00
N GLY A 95 -5.78 -14.73 9.73
CA GLY A 95 -6.35 -15.88 9.03
C GLY A 95 -5.37 -16.64 8.13
N ILE A 96 -4.15 -16.13 7.89
CA ILE A 96 -3.15 -16.81 7.06
C ILE A 96 -2.71 -18.12 7.72
N ASN A 97 -2.90 -19.22 6.99
CA ASN A 97 -2.57 -20.59 7.35
C ASN A 97 -2.29 -21.41 6.06
N GLN A 98 -2.09 -22.73 6.21
CA GLN A 98 -1.73 -23.62 5.11
C GLN A 98 -2.83 -23.76 4.02
N ASP A 99 -4.11 -23.56 4.36
CA ASP A 99 -5.24 -23.64 3.41
C ASP A 99 -5.61 -22.27 2.81
N SER A 100 -4.79 -21.25 3.04
CA SER A 100 -5.09 -19.89 2.62
C SER A 100 -4.97 -19.74 1.10
N TYR A 101 -5.89 -18.99 0.51
CA TYR A 101 -5.82 -18.56 -0.89
C TYR A 101 -4.74 -17.48 -1.05
N ILE A 102 -3.48 -17.85 -0.85
CA ILE A 102 -2.28 -16.99 -0.85
C ILE A 102 -2.24 -16.11 -2.11
N LYS A 103 -2.57 -16.69 -3.27
CA LYS A 103 -2.66 -15.97 -4.54
C LYS A 103 -3.72 -14.87 -4.54
N ASP A 104 -4.92 -15.17 -4.03
CA ASP A 104 -6.02 -14.21 -4.02
C ASP A 104 -5.77 -13.09 -3.02
N ILE A 105 -5.22 -13.42 -1.85
CA ILE A 105 -4.80 -12.45 -0.84
C ILE A 105 -3.73 -11.52 -1.40
N GLY A 106 -2.66 -12.07 -1.97
CA GLY A 106 -1.57 -11.30 -2.55
C GLY A 106 -2.07 -10.36 -3.66
N ASN A 107 -2.90 -10.87 -4.58
CA ASN A 107 -3.49 -10.05 -5.64
C ASN A 107 -4.42 -8.96 -5.10
N PHE A 108 -5.25 -9.27 -4.11
CA PHE A 108 -6.18 -8.31 -3.50
C PHE A 108 -5.43 -7.12 -2.89
N VAL A 109 -4.46 -7.40 -2.02
CA VAL A 109 -3.74 -6.35 -1.28
C VAL A 109 -2.93 -5.48 -2.22
N THR A 110 -2.17 -6.08 -3.12
CA THR A 110 -1.33 -5.35 -4.07
C THR A 110 -2.15 -4.53 -5.07
N THR A 111 -3.31 -5.04 -5.51
CA THR A 111 -4.22 -4.28 -6.39
C THR A 111 -4.81 -3.07 -5.66
N TRP A 112 -5.23 -3.24 -4.40
CA TRP A 112 -5.76 -2.14 -3.61
C TRP A 112 -4.71 -1.05 -3.41
N LEU A 113 -3.49 -1.42 -2.98
CA LEU A 113 -2.39 -0.48 -2.74
C LEU A 113 -2.07 0.34 -3.99
N LEU A 114 -2.00 -0.33 -5.15
CA LEU A 114 -1.73 0.36 -6.40
C LEU A 114 -2.81 1.35 -6.79
N LYS A 115 -4.08 0.93 -6.66
CA LYS A 115 -5.19 1.81 -6.98
C LYS A 115 -5.17 3.03 -6.06
N HIS A 116 -4.94 2.82 -4.76
CA HIS A 116 -4.85 3.88 -3.78
C HIS A 116 -3.73 4.87 -4.13
N VAL A 117 -2.50 4.39 -4.33
CA VAL A 117 -1.34 5.23 -4.66
C VAL A 117 -1.48 5.95 -6.01
N LEU A 118 -2.03 5.29 -7.02
CA LEU A 118 -2.10 5.85 -8.37
C LEU A 118 -3.34 6.73 -8.62
N ASP A 119 -4.41 6.56 -7.83
CA ASP A 119 -5.65 7.30 -8.01
C ASP A 119 -5.94 8.25 -6.85
N GLU A 120 -5.97 7.74 -5.61
CA GLU A 120 -6.38 8.51 -4.42
C GLU A 120 -5.27 9.48 -4.00
N ASP A 121 -4.04 9.01 -3.82
CA ASP A 121 -2.92 9.84 -3.37
C ASP A 121 -2.64 10.97 -4.38
N MET A 122 -2.75 10.66 -5.68
CA MET A 122 -2.61 11.64 -6.76
C MET A 122 -3.61 12.81 -6.67
N LYS A 123 -4.72 12.69 -5.93
CA LYS A 123 -5.63 13.81 -5.68
C LYS A 123 -5.03 14.83 -4.73
N TYR A 124 -4.39 14.40 -3.63
CA TYR A 124 -3.75 15.37 -2.73
C TYR A 124 -2.46 15.93 -3.34
N LYS A 125 -1.74 15.18 -4.18
CA LYS A 125 -0.63 15.74 -4.98
C LYS A 125 -1.09 16.99 -5.75
N LYS A 126 -2.18 16.87 -6.51
CA LYS A 126 -2.74 18.00 -7.29
C LYS A 126 -3.09 19.18 -6.39
N PHE A 127 -3.67 18.92 -5.22
CA PHE A 127 -3.98 19.96 -4.24
C PHE A 127 -2.71 20.69 -3.76
N VAL A 128 -1.69 19.93 -3.34
CA VAL A 128 -0.41 20.48 -2.87
C VAL A 128 0.30 21.28 -3.96
N GLU A 129 0.29 20.81 -5.21
CA GLU A 129 0.87 21.52 -6.35
C GLU A 129 0.11 22.82 -6.67
N SER A 130 -1.23 22.82 -6.56
CA SER A 130 -2.07 24.00 -6.82
C SER A 130 -2.04 25.06 -5.73
N SER A 131 -1.55 24.69 -4.54
CA SER A 131 -1.46 25.55 -3.35
C SER A 131 -0.05 26.14 -3.15
N ARG A 132 0.85 25.96 -4.13
CA ARG A 132 2.16 26.61 -4.23
C ARG A 132 2.04 27.97 -4.91
#